data_AF-A0ABD1NW62-F1
#
_entry.id   AF-A0ABD1NW62-F1
#
_cell.length_a   1.000
_cell.length_b   1.000
_cell.length_c   1.000
_cell.angle_alpha   90.00
_cell.angle_beta   90.00
_cell.angle_gamma   90.00
#
_symmetry.space_group_name_H-M   'P 1'
#
loop_
_entity.id
_entity.type
_entity.pdbx_description
1 polymer ?
#
loop_
_entity_poly.entity_id
_entity_poly.type
_entity_poly.pdbx_seq_one_letter_code
_entity_poly.pdbx_strand_id
1 'polypeptide(L)'
;MNLPSASKHNSFLDVSGAQHIENFYDDVVKTHGAAKNLPSSCTSKGKPSLCFFPQYMSQQIQTPLFITNAAYDSWQIKNILAPGVADPHGTWHNCKIDIKKCSPSQLETMQGFRIEFINALTGLGALTSRGYFINSCYAHCQTETQETWLRSDSPVLNNKSIAKAVGDWYYDRHPFQNMSQQDF
;
A
#
# COMPACT_ATOMS: atom_id res chain seq x y z
N MET A 1 -6.83 2.60 -5.28
CA MET A 1 -7.33 2.05 -4.00
C MET A 1 -6.15 1.98 -3.06
N ASN A 2 -6.15 2.77 -1.99
CA ASN A 2 -5.05 2.79 -1.01
C ASN A 2 -4.97 1.44 -0.33
N LEU A 3 -3.75 0.92 -0.19
CA LEU A 3 -3.54 -0.40 0.37
C LEU A 3 -2.90 -0.31 1.76
N PRO A 4 -3.63 0.03 2.85
CA PRO A 4 -3.08 -0.08 4.19
C PRO A 4 -2.62 -1.53 4.39
N SER A 5 -1.30 -1.74 4.46
CA SER A 5 -0.71 -3.07 4.62
C SER A 5 -0.69 -3.43 6.10
N ALA A 6 -1.05 -4.68 6.41
CA ALA A 6 -0.75 -5.33 7.68
C ALA A 6 0.33 -6.39 7.48
N SER A 7 1.05 -6.70 8.55
CA SER A 7 1.89 -7.89 8.67
C SER A 7 1.02 -9.15 8.78
N LYS A 8 1.64 -10.34 8.67
CA LYS A 8 0.95 -11.65 8.65
C LYS A 8 -0.04 -11.89 9.80
N HIS A 9 0.05 -11.15 10.91
CA HIS A 9 -0.82 -11.33 12.06
C HIS A 9 -1.46 -10.04 12.62
N ASN A 10 -0.93 -8.84 12.32
CA ASN A 10 -1.43 -7.54 12.82
C ASN A 10 -1.16 -6.41 11.82
N SER A 11 -1.94 -5.33 11.89
CA SER A 11 -1.61 -4.06 11.22
C SER A 11 -0.20 -3.56 11.55
N PHE A 12 0.37 -2.78 10.64
CA PHE A 12 1.68 -2.16 10.83
C PHE A 12 1.68 -1.22 12.05
N LEU A 13 2.74 -1.27 12.86
CA LEU A 13 2.94 -0.39 14.03
C LEU A 13 3.49 0.96 13.56
N ASP A 14 2.88 2.07 13.97
CA ASP A 14 3.43 3.38 13.68
C ASP A 14 4.74 3.68 14.45
N VAL A 15 5.29 4.87 14.23
CA VAL A 15 6.55 5.33 14.87
C VAL A 15 6.50 5.44 16.39
N SER A 16 5.31 5.37 17.01
CA SER A 16 5.13 5.28 18.46
C SER A 16 5.03 3.83 18.96
N GLY A 17 5.01 2.85 18.05
CA GLY A 17 4.84 1.43 18.34
C GLY A 17 3.38 1.00 18.48
N ALA A 18 2.42 1.84 18.10
CA ALA A 18 0.99 1.60 18.29
C ALA A 18 0.27 1.19 16.98
N GLN A 19 -0.84 0.48 17.12
CA GLN A 19 -1.69 0.01 16.01
C GLN A 19 -2.82 1.00 15.70
N HIS A 20 -2.50 2.30 15.57
CA HIS A 20 -3.54 3.32 15.40
C HIS A 20 -4.44 3.08 14.17
N ILE A 21 -3.89 2.56 13.06
CA ILE A 21 -4.69 2.29 11.86
C ILE A 21 -5.67 1.13 12.04
N GLU A 22 -5.34 0.08 12.80
CA GLU A 22 -6.27 -1.00 13.09
C GLU A 22 -7.34 -0.56 14.09
N ASN A 23 -6.94 0.18 15.13
CA ASN A 23 -7.91 0.78 16.06
C ASN A 23 -8.90 1.69 15.32
N PHE A 24 -8.43 2.48 14.35
CA PHE A 24 -9.29 3.30 13.50
C PHE A 24 -10.32 2.46 12.74
N TYR A 25 -9.92 1.33 12.12
CA TYR A 25 -10.88 0.46 11.42
C TYR A 25 -11.77 -0.36 12.36
N ASP A 26 -11.30 -0.71 13.56
CA ASP A 26 -12.12 -1.27 14.64
C ASP A 26 -13.25 -0.29 14.99
N ASP A 27 -12.92 1.00 15.15
CA ASP A 27 -13.89 2.07 15.43
C ASP A 27 -14.85 2.31 14.26
N VAL A 28 -14.38 2.24 13.00
CA VAL A 28 -15.25 2.32 11.82
C VAL A 28 -16.28 1.18 11.81
N VAL A 29 -15.84 -0.06 12.07
CA VAL A 29 -16.74 -1.21 12.15
C VAL A 29 -17.77 -1.03 13.26
N LYS A 30 -17.32 -0.64 14.45
CA LYS A 30 -18.17 -0.45 15.63
C LYS A 30 -19.19 0.68 15.44
N THR A 31 -18.74 1.82 14.92
CA THR A 31 -19.55 3.05 14.80
C THR A 31 -20.59 2.91 13.69
N HIS A 32 -20.23 2.33 12.56
CA HIS A 32 -21.12 2.26 11.39
C HIS A 32 -21.80 0.89 11.21
N GLY A 33 -21.51 -0.08 12.08
CA GLY A 33 -21.96 -1.46 11.90
C GLY A 33 -21.48 -2.06 10.57
N ALA A 34 -20.28 -1.66 10.11
CA ALA A 34 -19.81 -1.93 8.76
C ALA A 34 -19.58 -3.43 8.48
N ALA A 35 -19.42 -4.25 9.52
CA ALA A 35 -19.21 -5.70 9.40
C ALA A 35 -20.24 -6.39 8.49
N LYS A 36 -21.50 -5.94 8.50
CA LYS A 36 -22.58 -6.50 7.67
C LYS A 36 -22.38 -6.32 6.16
N ASN A 37 -21.55 -5.36 5.76
CA ASN A 37 -21.28 -5.03 4.36
C ASN A 37 -19.93 -5.59 3.87
N LEU A 38 -19.15 -6.21 4.76
CA LEU A 38 -17.86 -6.79 4.41
C LEU A 38 -18.04 -8.23 3.93
N PRO A 39 -17.19 -8.73 3.01
CA PRO A 39 -17.29 -10.10 2.50
C PRO A 39 -17.22 -11.14 3.62
N SER A 40 -18.19 -12.06 3.66
CA SER A 40 -18.22 -13.16 4.64
C SER A 40 -16.99 -14.06 4.55
N SER A 41 -16.42 -14.22 3.36
CA SER A 41 -15.17 -14.93 3.11
C SER A 41 -13.97 -14.33 3.83
N CYS A 42 -14.01 -13.04 4.15
CA CYS A 42 -12.98 -12.37 4.94
C CYS A 42 -13.34 -12.33 6.43
N THR A 43 -14.57 -11.91 6.77
CA THR A 43 -14.98 -11.75 8.18
C THR A 43 -15.08 -13.06 8.95
N SER A 44 -15.22 -14.20 8.27
CA SER A 44 -15.16 -15.53 8.91
C SER A 44 -13.76 -15.92 9.38
N LYS A 45 -12.69 -15.22 8.97
CA LYS A 45 -11.30 -15.55 9.28
C LYS A 45 -10.67 -14.72 10.40
N GLY A 46 -11.37 -13.72 10.92
CA GLY A 46 -10.83 -12.83 11.95
C GLY A 46 -11.75 -11.66 12.28
N LYS A 47 -11.20 -10.61 12.89
CA LYS A 47 -11.96 -9.37 13.16
C LYS A 47 -12.45 -8.76 11.85
N PRO A 48 -13.71 -8.27 11.77
CA PRO A 48 -14.21 -7.63 10.55
C PRO A 48 -13.37 -6.42 10.10
N SER A 49 -12.79 -5.66 11.02
CA SER A 49 -11.93 -4.51 10.73
C SER A 49 -10.70 -4.85 9.88
N LEU A 50 -10.15 -6.06 10.05
CA LEU A 50 -9.02 -6.53 9.24
C LEU A 50 -9.39 -6.61 7.75
N CYS A 51 -10.67 -6.76 7.41
CA CYS A 51 -11.11 -6.79 6.01
C CYS A 51 -11.01 -5.43 5.30
N PHE A 52 -10.71 -4.33 6.00
CA PHE A 52 -10.34 -3.06 5.37
C PHE A 52 -8.90 -3.04 4.88
N PHE A 53 -8.07 -3.98 5.34
CA PHE A 53 -6.69 -4.08 4.88
C PHE A 53 -6.59 -5.09 3.72
N PRO A 54 -6.01 -4.71 2.58
CA PRO A 54 -6.09 -5.51 1.37
C PRO A 54 -5.40 -6.86 1.46
N GLN A 55 -4.37 -7.03 2.28
CA GLN A 55 -3.74 -8.36 2.40
C GLN A 55 -4.70 -9.44 2.94
N TYR A 56 -5.76 -9.07 3.66
CA TYR A 56 -6.79 -10.03 4.06
C TYR A 56 -7.89 -10.16 3.01
N MET A 57 -8.33 -9.04 2.43
CA MET A 57 -9.43 -9.01 1.47
C MET A 57 -9.02 -9.53 0.09
N SER A 58 -7.87 -9.09 -0.45
CA SER A 58 -7.37 -9.46 -1.78
C SER A 58 -7.04 -10.95 -1.93
N GLN A 59 -6.84 -11.67 -0.83
CA GLN A 59 -6.75 -13.14 -0.85
C GLN A 59 -8.08 -13.81 -1.20
N GLN A 60 -9.22 -13.13 -1.03
CA GLN A 60 -10.55 -13.66 -1.30
C GLN A 60 -11.09 -13.26 -2.68
N ILE A 61 -10.41 -12.35 -3.39
CA ILE A 61 -10.81 -11.92 -4.74
C ILE A 61 -10.46 -13.03 -5.74
N GLN A 62 -11.46 -13.47 -6.48
CA GLN A 62 -11.30 -14.46 -7.57
C GLN A 62 -11.14 -13.82 -8.95
N THR A 63 -11.65 -12.60 -9.14
CA THR A 63 -11.51 -11.88 -10.41
C THR A 63 -10.07 -11.44 -10.62
N PRO A 64 -9.61 -11.32 -11.89
CA PRO A 64 -8.31 -10.74 -12.19
C PRO A 64 -8.13 -9.39 -11.48
N LEU A 65 -6.97 -9.20 -10.85
CA LEU A 65 -6.65 -8.02 -10.05
C LEU A 65 -5.29 -7.47 -10.46
N PHE A 66 -5.23 -6.18 -10.78
CA PHE A 66 -3.98 -5.45 -10.98
C PHE A 66 -3.75 -4.45 -9.86
N ILE A 67 -2.62 -4.57 -9.19
CA ILE A 67 -2.27 -3.72 -8.05
C ILE A 67 -1.25 -2.67 -8.50
N THR A 68 -1.63 -1.41 -8.45
CA THR A 68 -0.71 -0.28 -8.62
C THR A 68 -0.55 0.42 -7.29
N ASN A 69 0.69 0.57 -6.81
CA ASN A 69 0.97 1.34 -5.60
C ASN A 69 2.42 1.84 -5.61
N ALA A 70 2.69 2.93 -4.91
CA ALA A 70 4.06 3.30 -4.59
C ALA A 70 4.53 2.51 -3.37
N ALA A 71 5.77 1.99 -3.38
CA ALA A 71 6.35 1.31 -2.22
C ALA A 71 6.53 2.26 -1.03
N TYR A 72 6.69 3.55 -1.31
CA TYR A 72 6.75 4.64 -0.34
C TYR A 72 5.55 5.58 -0.54
N ASP A 73 4.33 5.04 -0.47
CA ASP A 73 3.12 5.84 -0.64
C ASP A 73 3.06 6.98 0.40
N SER A 74 3.08 8.22 -0.10
CA SER A 74 3.23 9.39 0.77
C SER A 74 2.05 9.56 1.73
N TRP A 75 0.85 9.09 1.37
CA TRP A 75 -0.32 9.13 2.25
C TRP A 75 -0.21 8.08 3.36
N GLN A 76 0.21 6.86 3.04
CA GLN A 76 0.46 5.83 4.05
C GLN A 76 1.54 6.26 5.04
N ILE A 77 2.62 6.87 4.55
CA ILE A 77 3.68 7.38 5.42
C ILE A 77 3.15 8.47 6.36
N LYS A 78 2.30 9.38 5.85
CA LYS A 78 1.74 10.49 6.62
C LYS A 78 0.65 10.08 7.63
N ASN A 79 -0.14 9.07 7.31
CA ASN A 79 -1.37 8.76 8.06
C ASN A 79 -1.33 7.40 8.77
N ILE A 80 -0.38 6.53 8.41
CA ILE A 80 -0.24 5.19 9.00
C ILE A 80 1.10 5.06 9.71
N LEU A 81 2.22 5.29 9.02
CA LEU A 81 3.55 5.13 9.64
C LEU A 81 3.83 6.22 10.68
N ALA A 82 3.62 7.49 10.32
CA ALA A 82 3.92 8.62 11.18
C ALA A 82 2.75 9.62 11.28
N PRO A 83 1.55 9.18 11.71
CA PRO A 83 0.43 10.09 11.93
C PRO A 83 0.75 11.12 13.02
N GLY A 84 0.06 12.25 13.01
CA GLY A 84 0.31 13.33 13.99
C GLY A 84 0.19 12.88 15.45
N VAL A 85 -0.70 11.94 15.74
CA VAL A 85 -0.86 11.36 17.08
C VAL A 85 0.35 10.53 17.55
N ALA A 86 1.10 9.95 16.60
CA ALA A 86 2.32 9.17 16.88
C ALA A 86 3.59 10.01 16.82
N ASP A 87 3.51 11.27 16.36
CA ASP A 87 4.62 12.21 16.22
C ASP A 87 4.33 13.54 16.97
N PRO A 88 4.09 13.52 18.29
CA PRO A 88 3.66 14.69 19.06
C PRO A 88 4.69 15.82 19.08
N HIS A 89 5.97 15.51 18.85
CA HIS A 89 7.05 16.48 18.81
C HIS A 89 7.39 16.96 17.38
N GLY A 90 6.70 16.44 16.36
CA GLY A 90 6.91 16.86 14.97
C GLY A 90 8.25 16.43 14.36
N THR A 91 8.90 15.41 14.91
CA THR A 91 10.17 14.86 14.43
C THR A 91 10.07 14.40 12.98
N TRP A 92 8.90 13.89 12.58
CA TRP A 92 8.64 13.42 11.21
C TRP A 92 8.05 14.49 10.29
N HIS A 93 7.74 15.68 10.79
CA HIS A 93 7.04 16.72 10.03
C HIS A 93 7.74 17.05 8.70
N ASN A 94 9.02 17.40 8.76
CA ASN A 94 9.79 17.77 7.56
C ASN A 94 9.99 16.58 6.61
N CYS A 95 10.30 15.40 7.14
CA CYS A 95 10.49 14.17 6.38
C CYS A 95 9.24 13.76 5.59
N LYS A 96 8.05 13.88 6.21
CA LYS A 96 6.76 13.59 5.56
C LYS A 96 6.42 14.56 4.42
N ILE A 97 6.90 15.80 4.49
CA ILE A 97 6.64 16.80 3.45
C ILE A 97 7.63 16.64 2.30
N ASP A 98 8.90 16.45 2.65
CA ASP A 98 10.01 16.30 1.72
C ASP A 98 10.94 15.19 2.21
N ILE A 99 10.95 14.08 1.47
CA ILE A 99 11.73 12.90 1.82
C ILE A 99 13.23 13.14 1.86
N LYS A 100 13.71 14.19 1.17
CA LYS A 100 15.13 14.59 1.21
C LYS A 100 15.53 15.19 2.56
N LYS A 101 14.56 15.52 3.41
CA LYS A 101 14.78 16.04 4.77
C LYS A 101 14.67 14.96 5.84
N CYS A 102 14.48 13.70 5.46
CA CYS A 102 14.50 12.60 6.40
C CYS A 102 15.92 12.36 6.94
N SER A 103 16.03 12.09 8.23
CA SER A 103 17.25 11.56 8.81
C SER A 103 17.52 10.13 8.29
N PRO A 104 18.77 9.62 8.39
CA PRO A 104 19.06 8.22 8.08
C PRO A 104 18.14 7.22 8.80
N SER A 105 17.83 7.46 10.08
CA SER A 105 16.93 6.60 10.87
C SER A 105 15.48 6.63 10.40
N GLN A 106 15.01 7.79 9.90
CA GLN A 106 13.67 7.91 9.31
C GLN A 106 13.61 7.14 7.98
N LEU A 107 14.64 7.25 7.14
CA LEU A 107 14.74 6.50 5.89
C LEU A 107 14.77 4.98 6.13
N GLU A 108 15.54 4.52 7.12
CA GLU A 108 15.59 3.12 7.54
C GLU A 108 14.21 2.62 7.99
N THR A 109 13.50 3.42 8.79
CA THR A 109 12.14 3.10 9.22
C THR A 109 11.17 3.01 8.02
N MET A 110 11.29 3.91 7.04
CA MET A 110 10.49 3.86 5.80
C MET A 110 10.83 2.64 4.93
N GLN A 111 12.11 2.25 4.87
CA GLN A 111 12.54 1.01 4.19
C GLN A 111 11.93 -0.22 4.88
N GLY A 112 11.90 -0.26 6.21
CA GLY A 112 11.20 -1.30 6.97
C GLY A 112 9.71 -1.37 6.62
N PHE A 113 9.04 -0.22 6.54
CA PHE A 113 7.63 -0.14 6.12
C PHE A 113 7.42 -0.69 4.70
N ARG A 114 8.32 -0.37 3.76
CA ARG A 114 8.31 -0.92 2.40
C ARG A 114 8.45 -2.44 2.39
N ILE A 115 9.34 -3.00 3.21
CA ILE A 115 9.54 -4.45 3.29
C ILE A 115 8.25 -5.15 3.75
N GLU A 116 7.57 -4.62 4.76
CA GLU A 116 6.27 -5.14 5.21
C GLU A 116 5.21 -5.09 4.11
N PHE A 117 5.14 -3.98 3.36
CA PHE A 117 4.24 -3.86 2.21
C PHE A 117 4.53 -4.92 1.12
N ILE A 118 5.80 -5.12 0.76
CA ILE A 118 6.22 -6.12 -0.23
C ILE A 118 5.92 -7.54 0.27
N ASN A 119 6.17 -7.82 1.55
CA ASN A 119 5.87 -9.12 2.17
C ASN A 119 4.36 -9.40 2.16
N ALA A 120 3.54 -8.39 2.43
CA ALA A 120 2.08 -8.51 2.38
C ALA A 120 1.59 -8.77 0.94
N LEU A 121 2.15 -8.07 -0.05
CA LEU A 121 1.83 -8.25 -1.46
C LEU A 121 2.23 -9.63 -1.99
N THR A 122 3.46 -10.06 -1.71
CA THR A 122 3.96 -11.39 -2.13
C THR A 122 3.26 -12.53 -1.38
N GLY A 123 2.86 -12.28 -0.13
CA GLY A 123 2.06 -13.19 0.68
C GLY A 123 0.64 -13.45 0.15
N LEU A 124 0.15 -12.68 -0.82
CA LEU A 124 -1.10 -12.98 -1.51
C LEU A 124 -1.02 -14.24 -2.41
N GLY A 125 0.18 -14.80 -2.59
CA GLY A 125 0.41 -15.99 -3.40
C GLY A 125 0.41 -15.72 -4.91
N ALA A 126 0.88 -16.70 -5.66
CA ALA A 126 0.89 -16.65 -7.12
C ALA A 126 -0.50 -16.99 -7.67
N LEU A 127 -1.19 -15.98 -8.21
CA LEU A 127 -2.30 -16.18 -9.15
C LEU A 127 -1.79 -15.73 -10.52
N THR A 128 -1.89 -16.59 -11.53
CA THR A 128 -1.48 -16.27 -12.90
C THR A 128 -2.23 -15.05 -13.47
N SER A 129 -3.43 -14.78 -12.96
CA SER A 129 -4.27 -13.64 -13.34
C SER A 129 -3.95 -12.33 -12.61
N ARG A 130 -3.08 -12.34 -11.57
CA ARG A 130 -2.75 -11.13 -10.81
C ARG A 130 -1.62 -10.36 -11.49
N GLY A 131 -1.77 -9.05 -11.60
CA GLY A 131 -0.69 -8.15 -12.01
C GLY A 131 -0.33 -7.17 -10.89
N TYR A 132 0.89 -6.65 -10.91
CA TYR A 132 1.28 -5.54 -10.05
C TYR A 132 2.37 -4.66 -10.65
N PHE A 133 2.27 -3.36 -10.38
CA PHE A 133 3.24 -2.33 -10.69
C PHE A 133 3.56 -1.56 -9.41
N ILE A 134 4.72 -1.84 -8.82
CA ILE A 134 5.14 -1.23 -7.55
C ILE A 134 6.42 -0.43 -7.75
N ASN A 135 6.33 0.89 -7.92
CA ASN A 135 7.53 1.75 -8.05
C ASN A 135 8.04 2.22 -6.67
N SER A 136 9.25 2.78 -6.63
CA SER A 136 9.87 3.35 -5.43
C SER A 136 9.63 4.86 -5.28
N CYS A 137 8.67 5.45 -6.01
CA CYS A 137 8.40 6.88 -5.92
C CYS A 137 7.80 7.25 -4.56
N TYR A 138 8.14 8.43 -4.03
CA TYR A 138 7.39 9.05 -2.93
C TYR A 138 6.17 9.79 -3.48
N ALA A 139 5.07 9.05 -3.72
CA ALA A 139 3.90 9.54 -4.45
C ALA A 139 2.59 8.99 -3.88
N HIS A 140 1.47 9.52 -4.36
CA HIS A 140 0.11 9.05 -4.06
C HIS A 140 -0.76 9.14 -5.31
N CYS A 141 -1.85 8.37 -5.41
CA CYS A 141 -2.81 8.44 -6.52
C CYS A 141 -2.20 8.34 -7.95
N GLN A 142 -1.32 7.36 -8.17
CA GLN A 142 -0.49 7.24 -9.39
C GLN A 142 -1.24 6.93 -10.70
N THR A 143 -2.55 6.76 -10.64
CA THR A 143 -3.39 6.44 -11.82
C THR A 143 -4.30 7.60 -12.21
N GLU A 144 -4.32 8.69 -11.45
CA GLU A 144 -5.28 9.79 -11.65
C GLU A 144 -4.75 10.87 -12.59
N THR A 145 -3.42 11.03 -12.68
CA THR A 145 -2.78 12.12 -13.42
C THR A 145 -1.87 11.57 -14.52
N GLN A 146 -1.76 12.26 -15.66
CA GLN A 146 -0.94 11.79 -16.78
C GLN A 146 0.55 11.77 -16.43
N GLU A 147 0.99 12.69 -15.57
CA GLU A 147 2.33 12.81 -15.00
C GLU A 147 2.83 11.49 -14.44
N THR A 148 1.97 10.74 -13.76
CA THR A 148 2.32 9.45 -13.15
C THR A 148 1.88 8.27 -14.02
N TRP A 149 0.81 8.44 -14.80
CA TRP A 149 0.19 7.36 -15.57
C TRP A 149 0.90 7.02 -16.88
N LEU A 150 1.15 8.01 -17.76
CA LEU A 150 1.55 7.76 -19.16
C LEU A 150 2.49 8.80 -19.80
N ARG A 151 2.69 9.98 -19.18
CA ARG A 151 3.54 11.03 -19.75
C ARG A 151 4.97 10.51 -20.01
N SER A 152 5.71 11.17 -20.91
CA SER A 152 7.05 10.73 -21.33
C SER A 152 8.06 10.59 -20.18
N ASP A 153 7.89 11.36 -19.11
CA ASP A 153 8.69 11.35 -17.87
C ASP A 153 7.96 10.68 -16.70
N SER A 154 6.89 9.92 -16.97
CA SER A 154 6.20 9.13 -15.93
C SER A 154 7.10 8.02 -15.39
N PRO A 155 6.86 7.53 -14.16
CA PRO A 155 7.60 6.42 -13.61
C PRO A 155 7.52 5.18 -14.51
N VAL A 156 8.67 4.53 -14.72
CA VAL A 156 8.77 3.31 -15.52
C VAL A 156 9.34 2.17 -14.71
N LEU A 157 8.81 0.97 -14.92
CA LEU A 157 9.39 -0.29 -14.46
C LEU A 157 9.50 -1.25 -15.64
N ASN A 158 10.66 -1.89 -15.79
CA ASN A 158 10.99 -2.74 -16.94
C ASN A 158 10.61 -2.06 -18.28
N ASN A 159 10.98 -0.78 -18.40
CA ASN A 159 10.74 0.05 -19.58
C ASN A 159 9.25 0.24 -19.95
N LYS A 160 8.33 0.09 -18.99
CA LYS A 160 6.90 0.36 -19.17
C LYS A 160 6.41 1.38 -18.15
N SER A 161 5.63 2.35 -18.61
CA SER A 161 4.83 3.21 -17.72
C SER A 161 3.68 2.40 -17.12
N ILE A 162 3.02 2.96 -16.10
CA ILE A 162 1.88 2.32 -15.43
C ILE A 162 0.78 2.02 -16.46
N ALA A 163 0.42 2.99 -17.31
CA ALA A 163 -0.61 2.80 -18.33
C ALA A 163 -0.32 1.68 -19.31
N LYS A 164 0.94 1.56 -19.76
CA LYS A 164 1.36 0.48 -20.67
C LYS A 164 1.31 -0.88 -19.97
N ALA A 165 1.80 -0.96 -18.73
CA ALA A 165 1.78 -2.18 -17.94
C ALA A 165 0.35 -2.67 -17.65
N VAL A 166 -0.54 -1.77 -17.23
CA VAL A 166 -1.97 -2.08 -17.01
C VAL A 166 -2.63 -2.50 -18.31
N GLY A 167 -2.40 -1.76 -19.41
CA GLY A 167 -2.95 -2.11 -20.71
C GLY A 167 -2.50 -3.49 -21.19
N ASP A 168 -1.22 -3.81 -21.06
CA ASP A 168 -0.70 -5.12 -21.48
C ASP A 168 -1.28 -6.27 -20.64
N TRP A 169 -1.45 -6.07 -19.34
CA TRP A 169 -2.11 -7.04 -18.47
C TRP A 169 -3.60 -7.17 -18.79
N TYR A 170 -4.32 -6.06 -18.96
CA TYR A 170 -5.78 -6.07 -19.16
C TYR A 170 -6.21 -6.75 -20.45
N TYR A 171 -5.43 -6.57 -21.53
CA TYR A 171 -5.69 -7.18 -22.83
C TYR A 171 -4.98 -8.53 -23.02
N ASP A 172 -4.50 -9.16 -21.94
CA ASP A 172 -3.78 -10.44 -21.96
C ASP A 172 -2.60 -10.46 -22.95
N ARG A 173 -2.00 -9.29 -23.24
CA ARG A 173 -0.86 -9.20 -24.15
C ARG A 173 0.38 -9.76 -23.47
N HIS A 174 0.66 -9.31 -22.25
CA HIS A 174 1.79 -9.74 -21.43
C HIS A 174 1.43 -9.62 -19.95
N PRO A 175 1.74 -10.63 -19.10
CA PRO A 175 1.63 -10.46 -17.66
C PRO A 175 2.60 -9.37 -17.18
N PHE A 176 2.23 -8.67 -16.12
CA PHE A 176 3.10 -7.67 -15.51
C PHE A 176 3.06 -7.79 -13.99
N GLN A 177 4.18 -8.21 -13.42
CA GLN A 177 4.38 -8.46 -12.01
C GLN A 177 5.76 -7.93 -11.64
N ASN A 178 5.90 -6.60 -11.57
CA ASN A 178 7.19 -5.98 -11.30
C ASN A 178 7.12 -4.97 -10.16
N MET A 179 8.21 -4.96 -9.40
CA MET A 179 8.44 -4.05 -8.30
C MET A 179 9.87 -3.48 -8.40
N SER A 180 10.03 -2.21 -8.05
CA SER A 180 11.33 -1.57 -7.99
C SER A 180 12.21 -2.27 -6.95
N GLN A 181 13.44 -2.61 -7.34
CA GLN A 181 14.49 -3.08 -6.44
C GLN A 181 15.30 -1.94 -5.84
N GLN A 182 15.15 -0.73 -6.38
CA GLN A 182 15.81 0.46 -5.86
C GLN A 182 15.06 0.98 -4.64
N ASP A 183 15.82 1.51 -3.69
CA ASP A 183 15.28 2.45 -2.71
C ASP A 183 15.06 3.82 -3.38
N PHE A 184 14.91 4.89 -2.58
CA PHE A 184 14.54 6.25 -3.00
C PHE A 184 15.26 6.78 -4.25
#